data_AF-A0A356KJ48-F1
#
_entry.id   AF-A0A356KJ48-F1
#
_cell.length_a   1.000
_cell.length_b   1.000
_cell.length_c   1.000
_cell.angle_alpha   90.00
_cell.angle_beta   90.00
_cell.angle_gamma   90.00
#
_symmetry.space_group_name_H-M   'P 1'
#
loop_
_entity.id
_entity.type
_entity.pdbx_description
1 polymer ?
#
loop_
_entity_poly.entity_id
_entity_poly.type
_entity_poly.pdbx_seq_one_letter_code
_entity_poly.pdbx_strand_id
1 'polypeptide(L)'
;REDLLYRLDVIRLELLPLRERPEDVLHLLDLFLDQLSTRYDLEPVAMGPGFLQAAVDYPWPGNIRQLENFAERLLLTGTPCFSKRDFHEGVRPFRT
;
A
#
# COMPACT_ATOMS: atom_id res chain seq x y z
N ARG A 1 -25.90 0.78 -34.80
CA ARG A 1 -26.15 0.54 -33.36
C ARG A 1 -24.78 0.49 -32.70
N GLU A 2 -24.22 1.67 -32.45
CA GLU A 2 -22.84 1.87 -31.98
C GLU A 2 -22.88 2.70 -30.69
N ASP A 3 -23.49 2.13 -29.65
CA ASP A 3 -23.64 2.84 -28.37
C ASP A 3 -23.20 1.92 -27.23
N LEU A 4 -21.89 1.70 -27.14
CA LEU A 4 -21.22 1.06 -26.00
C LEU A 4 -19.86 1.71 -25.69
N LEU A 5 -19.60 2.92 -26.19
CA LEU A 5 -18.33 3.64 -25.95
C LEU A 5 -18.45 4.84 -25.01
N TYR A 6 -19.62 5.05 -24.40
CA TYR A 6 -19.83 6.12 -23.41
C TYR A 6 -20.12 5.50 -22.06
N ARG A 7 -19.09 5.32 -21.20
CA ARG A 7 -19.23 5.46 -19.72
C ARG A 7 -18.00 5.18 -18.85
N LEU A 8 -16.78 5.13 -19.37
CA LEU A 8 -15.59 5.14 -18.50
C LEU A 8 -14.51 6.09 -19.05
N ASP A 9 -14.91 7.33 -19.32
CA ASP A 9 -13.99 8.47 -19.36
C ASP A 9 -14.06 9.21 -18.01
N VAL A 10 -14.18 8.44 -16.93
CA VAL A 10 -14.23 8.94 -15.54
C VAL A 10 -12.81 9.31 -15.16
N ILE A 11 -12.46 10.55 -15.50
CA ILE A 11 -11.33 11.33 -14.97
C ILE A 11 -9.99 10.59 -15.06
N ARG A 12 -9.23 10.85 -16.14
CA ARG A 12 -7.78 10.62 -16.11
C ARG A 12 -7.18 11.61 -15.11
N LEU A 13 -7.29 11.32 -13.81
CA LEU A 13 -6.45 11.91 -12.81
C LEU A 13 -5.04 11.44 -13.18
N GLU A 14 -4.21 12.35 -13.69
CA GLU A 14 -2.76 12.13 -13.72
C GLU A 14 -2.29 12.04 -12.27
N LEU A 15 -2.47 10.85 -11.67
CA LEU A 15 -1.92 10.54 -10.36
C LEU A 15 -0.41 10.48 -10.56
N LEU A 16 0.27 11.54 -10.11
CA LEU A 16 1.72 11.54 -10.01
C LEU A 16 2.16 10.25 -9.28
N PRO A 17 3.19 9.57 -9.77
CA PRO A 17 3.62 8.32 -9.17
C PRO A 17 4.11 8.56 -7.74
N LEU A 18 3.85 7.61 -6.85
CA LEU A 18 4.13 7.71 -5.40
C LEU A 18 5.61 8.03 -5.10
N ARG A 19 6.50 7.62 -6.01
CA ARG A 19 7.95 7.88 -5.97
C ARG A 19 8.33 9.36 -5.93
N GLU A 20 7.44 10.25 -6.37
CA GLU A 20 7.68 11.71 -6.38
C GLU A 20 7.24 12.37 -5.07
N ARG A 21 6.61 11.60 -4.15
CA ARG A 21 6.02 12.08 -2.89
C ARG A 21 6.26 11.08 -1.74
N PRO A 22 7.51 10.94 -1.25
CA PRO A 22 7.86 9.97 -0.21
C PRO A 22 7.10 10.19 1.11
N GLU A 23 6.74 11.42 1.44
CA GLU A 23 5.94 11.77 2.62
C GLU A 23 4.53 11.16 2.57
N ASP A 24 3.94 11.07 1.37
CA ASP A 24 2.62 10.47 1.17
C ASP A 24 2.66 8.96 1.37
N VAL A 25 3.80 8.30 1.13
CA VAL A 25 3.94 6.84 1.31
C VAL A 25 3.59 6.44 2.74
N LEU A 26 4.19 7.12 3.72
CA LEU A 26 3.98 6.80 5.12
C LEU A 26 2.55 7.13 5.57
N HIS A 27 2.02 8.28 5.15
CA HIS A 27 0.67 8.68 5.48
C HIS A 27 -0.38 7.72 4.90
N LEU A 28 -0.23 7.33 3.63
CA LEU A 28 -1.13 6.39 2.97
C LEU A 28 -1.04 5.00 3.58
N LEU A 29 0.17 4.55 3.94
CA LEU A 29 0.35 3.24 4.56
C LEU A 29 -0.34 3.19 5.93
N ASP A 30 -0.18 4.23 6.75
CA ASP A 30 -0.87 4.38 8.04
C ASP A 30 -2.40 4.35 7.85
N LEU A 31 -2.90 5.15 6.91
CA LEU A 31 -4.31 5.20 6.54
C LEU A 31 -4.85 3.83 6.12
N PHE A 32 -4.13 3.08 5.29
CA PHE A 32 -4.56 1.75 4.85
C PHE A 32 -4.55 0.75 6.00
N LEU A 33 -3.50 0.72 6.82
CA LEU A 33 -3.41 -0.18 7.95
C LEU A 33 -4.53 0.07 8.97
N ASP A 34 -4.86 1.32 9.26
CA ASP A 34 -5.97 1.68 10.16
C ASP A 34 -7.34 1.24 9.60
N GLN A 35 -7.61 1.53 8.32
CA GLN A 35 -8.85 1.12 7.66
C GLN A 35 -9.01 -0.40 7.59
N LEU A 36 -7.92 -1.12 7.29
CA LEU A 36 -7.92 -2.57 7.19
C LEU A 36 -8.04 -3.20 8.58
N SER A 37 -7.34 -2.69 9.59
CA SER A 37 -7.46 -3.17 10.98
C SER A 37 -8.90 -3.02 11.48
N THR A 38 -9.52 -1.87 11.23
CA THR A 38 -10.94 -1.64 11.53
C THR A 38 -11.87 -2.59 10.76
N ARG A 39 -11.61 -2.81 9.46
CA ARG A 39 -12.43 -3.70 8.62
C ARG A 39 -12.34 -5.16 9.05
N TYR A 40 -11.18 -5.62 9.48
CA TYR A 40 -10.91 -7.00 9.86
C TYR A 40 -11.06 -7.26 11.37
N ASP A 41 -11.47 -6.26 12.15
CA ASP A 41 -11.56 -6.33 13.61
C ASP A 41 -10.24 -6.79 14.27
N LEU A 42 -9.13 -6.26 13.76
CA LEU A 42 -7.78 -6.52 14.22
C LEU A 42 -7.25 -5.32 15.01
N GLU A 43 -6.34 -5.59 15.95
CA GLU A 43 -5.65 -4.52 16.67
C GLU A 43 -4.76 -3.71 15.71
N PRO A 44 -4.68 -2.38 15.89
CA PRO A 44 -3.76 -1.54 15.13
C PRO A 44 -2.31 -2.01 15.29
N VAL A 45 -1.61 -2.08 14.17
CA VAL A 45 -0.23 -2.57 14.09
C VAL A 45 0.77 -1.42 14.12
N ALA A 46 1.86 -1.59 14.86
CA ALA A 46 2.93 -0.60 14.92
C ALA A 46 3.92 -0.78 13.75
N MET A 47 4.56 0.32 13.33
CA MET A 47 5.59 0.31 12.31
C MET A 47 6.93 0.76 12.90
N GLY A 48 7.91 -0.14 12.91
CA GLY A 48 9.25 0.17 13.40
C GLY A 48 10.01 1.14 12.47
N PRO A 49 11.00 1.89 12.99
CA PRO A 49 11.75 2.88 12.19
C PRO A 49 12.45 2.26 10.98
N GLY A 50 12.97 1.03 11.10
CA GLY A 50 13.60 0.33 9.98
C GLY A 50 12.61 -0.11 8.88
N PHE A 51 11.35 -0.33 9.24
CA PHE A 51 10.28 -0.61 8.29
C PHE A 51 9.87 0.67 7.55
N LEU A 52 9.65 1.77 8.29
CA LEU A 52 9.29 3.08 7.74
C LEU A 52 10.35 3.56 6.74
N GLN A 53 11.63 3.47 7.10
CA GLN A 53 12.72 3.84 6.19
C GLN A 53 12.70 3.00 4.92
N ALA A 54 12.53 1.68 5.04
CA ALA A 54 12.49 0.80 3.87
C ALA A 54 11.27 1.07 2.97
N ALA A 55 10.13 1.45 3.55
CA ALA A 55 8.93 1.84 2.81
C ALA A 55 9.15 3.13 2.02
N VAL A 56 9.83 4.13 2.59
CA VAL A 56 10.17 5.39 1.89
C VAL A 56 11.19 5.16 0.78
N ASP A 57 12.21 4.32 1.03
CA ASP A 57 13.29 4.06 0.07
C ASP A 57 12.84 3.21 -1.13
N TYR A 58 11.69 2.53 -1.02
CA TYR A 58 11.19 1.66 -2.06
C TYR A 58 10.42 2.45 -3.14
N PRO A 59 10.66 2.19 -4.44
CA PRO A 59 10.13 3.02 -5.52
C PRO A 59 8.63 2.86 -5.81
N TRP A 60 7.95 1.89 -5.19
CA TRP A 60 6.53 1.58 -5.40
C TRP A 60 6.11 1.59 -6.90
N PRO A 61 6.66 0.72 -7.76
CA PRO A 61 6.36 0.71 -9.20
C PRO A 61 4.87 0.54 -9.53
N GLY A 62 4.06 -0.04 -8.63
CA GLY A 62 2.60 -0.12 -8.78
C GLY A 62 1.83 0.99 -8.06
N ASN A 63 2.51 2.05 -7.60
CA ASN A 63 1.96 3.21 -6.90
C ASN A 63 1.01 2.83 -5.74
N ILE A 64 -0.09 3.57 -5.60
CA ILE A 64 -1.10 3.40 -4.54
C ILE A 64 -1.64 1.97 -4.50
N ARG A 65 -1.92 1.35 -5.66
CA ARG A 65 -2.46 -0.02 -5.70
C ARG A 65 -1.49 -1.04 -5.14
N GLN A 66 -0.18 -0.88 -5.37
CA GLN A 66 0.82 -1.75 -4.77
C GLN A 66 0.91 -1.53 -3.27
N LEU A 67 0.84 -0.29 -2.81
CA LEU A 67 0.88 0.06 -1.39
C LEU A 67 -0.31 -0.53 -0.62
N GLU A 68 -1.52 -0.42 -1.17
CA GLU A 68 -2.75 -0.99 -0.60
C GLU A 68 -2.66 -2.52 -0.49
N ASN A 69 -2.32 -3.21 -1.59
CA ASN A 69 -2.15 -4.67 -1.60
C ASN A 69 -1.04 -5.12 -0.63
N PHE A 70 0.01 -4.32 -0.49
CA PHE A 70 1.09 -4.59 0.45
C PHE A 70 0.65 -4.45 1.90
N ALA A 71 -0.08 -3.38 2.24
CA ALA A 71 -0.63 -3.16 3.58
C ALA A 71 -1.61 -4.28 3.98
N GLU A 72 -2.49 -4.70 3.08
CA GLU A 72 -3.40 -5.83 3.30
C GLU A 72 -2.63 -7.12 3.60
N ARG A 73 -1.59 -7.42 2.81
CA ARG A 73 -0.77 -8.61 3.04
C ARG A 73 -0.02 -8.59 4.36
N LEU A 74 0.51 -7.43 4.74
CA LEU A 74 1.20 -7.26 6.02
C LEU A 74 0.26 -7.49 7.20
N LEU A 75 -0.95 -6.95 7.14
CA LEU A 75 -1.91 -7.14 8.22
C LEU A 75 -2.27 -8.62 8.42
N LEU A 76 -2.38 -9.37 7.32
CA LEU A 76 -2.64 -10.82 7.35
C LEU A 76 -1.48 -11.65 7.93
N THR A 77 -0.27 -11.11 8.12
CA THR A 77 0.81 -11.84 8.80
C THR A 77 0.59 -11.91 10.31
N GLY A 78 -0.31 -11.10 10.88
CA GLY A 78 -0.60 -11.06 12.31
C GLY A 78 0.57 -10.54 13.17
N THR A 79 1.53 -9.82 12.55
CA THR A 79 2.68 -9.28 13.26
C THR A 79 2.28 -7.97 13.95
N PRO A 80 2.41 -7.84 15.29
CA PRO A 80 1.96 -6.65 16.01
C PRO A 80 2.86 -5.42 15.78
N CYS A 81 4.10 -5.63 15.33
CA CYS A 81 5.04 -4.57 15.01
C CYS A 81 5.89 -4.96 13.80
N PHE A 82 5.76 -4.21 12.70
CA PHE A 82 6.50 -4.49 11.47
C PHE A 82 7.93 -3.97 11.56
N SER A 83 8.87 -4.86 11.22
CA SER A 83 10.30 -4.59 11.14
C SER A 83 10.76 -4.46 9.68
N LYS A 84 12.02 -4.03 9.49
CA LYS A 84 12.64 -3.99 8.16
C LYS A 84 12.57 -5.35 7.43
N ARG A 85 12.61 -6.45 8.18
CA ARG A 85 12.50 -7.80 7.60
C ARG A 85 11.12 -8.04 7.01
N ASP A 86 10.08 -7.71 7.75
CA ASP A 86 8.68 -7.90 7.32
C ASP A 86 8.40 -7.08 6.06
N PHE A 87 8.98 -5.88 5.96
CA PHE A 87 8.96 -5.10 4.72
C PHE A 87 9.51 -5.90 3.54
N HIS A 88 10.73 -6.43 3.66
CA HIS A 88 11.39 -7.17 2.59
C HIS A 88 10.71 -8.49 2.23
N GLU A 89 9.97 -9.11 3.14
CA GLU A 89 9.15 -10.29 2.87
C GLU A 89 7.83 -9.89 2.18
N GLY A 90 7.20 -8.80 2.62
CA GLY A 90 5.97 -8.28 2.06
C GLY A 90 6.11 -7.75 0.62
N VAL A 91 7.20 -7.09 0.25
CA VAL A 91 7.36 -6.53 -1.11
C VAL A 91 7.72 -7.57 -2.18
N ARG A 92 7.98 -8.83 -1.80
CA ARG A 92 8.30 -9.88 -2.79
C ARG A 92 7.10 -10.15 -3.69
N PRO A 93 7.29 -10.19 -5.02
CA PRO A 93 6.23 -10.60 -5.93
C PRO A 93 5.84 -12.06 -5.68
N PHE A 94 4.56 -12.38 -5.86
CA PHE A 94 4.09 -13.76 -5.87
C PHE A 94 4.88 -14.53 -6.93
N ARG A 95 5.64 -15.55 -6.52
CA ARG A 95 6.07 -16.58 -7.46
C ARG A 95 4.85 -17.46 -7.72
N THR A 96 4.25 -17.30 -8.90
CA THR A 96 3.25 -18.24 -9.44
C THR A 96 3.92 -19.55 -9.79
#